data_AF-A0A3B8RAS2-F1
#
_entry.id   AF-A0A3B8RAS2-F1
#
_cell.length_a   1.000
_cell.length_b   1.000
_cell.length_c   1.000
_cell.angle_alpha   90.00
_cell.angle_beta   90.00
_cell.angle_gamma   90.00
#
_symmetry.space_group_name_H-M   'P 1'
#
loop_
_entity.id
_entity.type
_entity.pdbx_description
1 polymer ?
#
loop_
_entity_poly.entity_id
_entity_poly.type
_entity_poly.pdbx_seq_one_letter_code
_entity_poly.pdbx_strand_id
1 'polypeptide(L)' 'IVEMWKTATASQAQHVPYRGAGPAMADLLAGQVDFMFDGLGTSVPHINAGKLLPLAVTSAKRSFALPSVPT' A
#
# COMPACT_ATOMS: atom_id res chain seq x y z
N ILE A 1 0.94 -9.44 5.02
CA ILE A 1 1.26 -8.14 5.68
C ILE A 1 0.05 -7.63 6.47
N VAL A 2 -1.16 -7.60 5.90
CA VAL A 2 -2.36 -7.06 6.58
C VAL A 2 -2.63 -7.69 7.96
N GLU A 3 -2.55 -9.03 8.10
CA GLU A 3 -2.81 -9.68 9.40
C GLU A 3 -1.74 -9.34 10.46
N MET A 4 -0.49 -9.16 10.04
CA MET A 4 0.60 -8.72 10.92
C MET A 4 0.38 -7.27 11.36
N TRP A 5 -0.01 -6.39 10.43
CA TRP A 5 -0.33 -5.00 10.73
C TRP A 5 -1.51 -4.89 11.70
N LYS A 6 -2.62 -5.63 11.46
CA LYS A 6 -3.78 -5.69 12.37
C LYS A 6 -3.39 -6.03 13.79
N THR A 7 -2.53 -7.03 13.96
CA THR A 7 -2.03 -7.46 15.27
C THR A 7 -1.14 -6.37 15.91
N ALA A 8 -0.23 -5.77 15.13
CA ALA A 8 0.71 -4.79 15.64
C ALA A 8 0.06 -3.46 16.04
N THR A 9 -0.99 -3.03 15.34
CA THR A 9 -1.66 -1.74 15.58
C THR A 9 -2.99 -1.87 16.31
N ALA A 10 -3.38 -3.10 16.69
CA ALA A 10 -4.72 -3.42 17.21
C ALA A 10 -5.86 -2.88 16.31
N SER A 11 -5.59 -2.72 15.02
CA SER A 11 -6.56 -2.18 14.05
C SER A 11 -7.37 -3.30 13.40
N GLN A 12 -8.58 -2.96 12.97
CA GLN A 12 -9.44 -3.88 12.23
C GLN A 12 -9.42 -3.54 10.74
N ALA A 13 -9.23 -4.56 9.91
CA ALA A 13 -9.36 -4.48 8.47
C ALA A 13 -9.74 -5.84 7.91
N GLN A 14 -10.52 -5.83 6.82
CA GLN A 14 -10.85 -7.03 6.07
C GLN A 14 -9.74 -7.32 5.06
N HIS A 15 -9.16 -8.52 5.13
CA HIS A 15 -8.22 -8.96 4.10
C HIS A 15 -8.99 -9.38 2.85
N VAL A 16 -8.74 -8.70 1.74
CA VAL A 16 -9.25 -9.06 0.41
C VAL A 16 -8.09 -9.64 -0.41
N PRO A 17 -8.07 -10.96 -0.69
CA PRO A 17 -6.98 -11.57 -1.42
C PRO A 17 -7.13 -11.35 -2.93
N TYR A 18 -6.04 -10.93 -3.58
CA TYR A 18 -5.97 -10.76 -5.03
C TYR A 18 -4.96 -11.72 -5.66
N ARG A 19 -5.18 -12.05 -6.94
CA ARG A 19 -4.26 -12.85 -7.77
C ARG A 19 -3.13 -11.96 -8.33
N GLY A 20 -2.38 -11.30 -7.45
CA GLY A 20 -1.27 -10.40 -7.77
C GLY A 20 -1.59 -8.91 -7.63
N ALA A 21 -0.57 -8.07 -7.81
CA ALA A 21 -0.66 -6.63 -7.55
C ALA A 21 -1.47 -5.86 -8.61
N GLY A 22 -1.48 -6.30 -9.88
CA GLY A 22 -2.19 -5.61 -10.96
C GLY A 22 -3.70 -5.48 -10.69
N PRO A 23 -4.42 -6.59 -10.44
CA PRO A 23 -5.84 -6.53 -10.09
C PRO A 23 -6.13 -5.72 -8.82
N ALA A 24 -5.29 -5.85 -7.78
CA ALA A 24 -5.45 -5.08 -6.53
C ALA A 24 -5.30 -3.57 -6.75
N MET A 25 -4.32 -3.17 -7.57
CA MET A 25 -4.07 -1.76 -7.91
C MET A 25 -5.24 -1.16 -8.70
N ALA A 26 -5.80 -1.91 -9.65
CA ALA A 26 -6.96 -1.46 -10.42
C ALA A 26 -8.16 -1.19 -9.51
N ASP A 27 -8.44 -2.10 -8.58
CA ASP A 27 -9.53 -1.96 -7.61
C ASP A 27 -9.31 -0.80 -6.63
N LEU A 28 -8.06 -0.57 -6.17
CA LEU A 28 -7.72 0.58 -5.34
C LEU A 28 -7.95 1.90 -6.09
N LEU A 29 -7.48 2.00 -7.33
CA LEU A 29 -7.67 3.18 -8.17
C LEU A 29 -9.16 3.44 -8.50
N ALA A 30 -9.95 2.37 -8.57
CA ALA A 30 -11.41 2.44 -8.74
C ALA A 30 -12.18 2.65 -7.43
N GLY A 31 -11.50 2.70 -6.28
CA GLY A 31 -12.12 2.89 -4.96
C GLY A 31 -12.92 1.69 -4.44
N GLN A 32 -12.68 0.49 -4.96
CA GLN A 32 -13.32 -0.75 -4.47
C GLN A 32 -12.70 -1.24 -3.16
N VAL A 33 -11.45 -0.86 -2.90
CA VAL A 33 -10.75 -1.11 -1.63
C VAL A 33 -10.14 0.20 -1.13
N ASP A 34 -10.11 0.38 0.19
CA ASP A 34 -9.66 1.64 0.81
C ASP A 34 -8.14 1.81 0.81
N PHE A 35 -7.40 0.70 0.94
CA PHE A 35 -5.95 0.69 0.96
C PHE A 35 -5.40 -0.68 0.55
N MET A 36 -4.12 -0.71 0.20
CA MET A 36 -3.41 -1.96 -0.09
C MET A 36 -1.98 -1.94 0.44
N PHE A 37 -1.45 -3.13 0.72
CA PHE A 37 -0.02 -3.33 0.93
C PHE A 37 0.60 -3.81 -0.38
N ASP A 38 1.58 -3.09 -0.89
CA ASP A 38 2.16 -3.36 -2.20
C ASP A 38 3.66 -3.08 -2.25
N GLY A 39 4.32 -3.57 -3.30
CA GLY A 39 5.68 -3.24 -3.64
C GLY A 39 5.80 -1.85 -4.28
N LEU A 40 6.96 -1.21 -4.09
CA LEU A 40 7.19 0.13 -4.63
C LEU A 40 7.20 0.18 -6.17
N GLY A 41 7.56 -0.92 -6.84
CA GLY A 41 7.64 -0.96 -8.31
C GLY A 41 6.29 -0.69 -8.99
N THR A 42 5.20 -1.13 -8.38
CA THR A 42 3.82 -0.94 -8.87
C THR A 42 3.22 0.36 -8.34
N SER A 43 3.50 0.75 -7.09
CA SER A 43 2.89 1.94 -6.47
C SER A 43 3.50 3.28 -6.91
N VAL A 44 4.83 3.35 -7.09
CA VAL A 44 5.55 4.63 -7.31
C VAL A 44 5.03 5.43 -8.51
N PRO A 45 4.75 4.84 -9.68
CA PRO A 45 4.20 5.57 -10.81
C PRO A 45 2.85 6.25 -10.49
N HIS A 46 1.98 5.58 -9.74
CA HIS A 46 0.66 6.11 -9.37
C HIS A 46 0.73 7.16 -8.25
N ILE A 47 1.67 7.00 -7.31
CA ILE A 47 1.98 7.99 -6.28
C ILE A 47 2.50 9.29 -6.92
N ASN A 48 3.47 9.19 -7.82
CA ASN A 48 4.03 10.35 -8.52
C ASN A 48 2.99 11.06 -9.41
N ALA A 49 2.04 10.32 -9.95
CA ALA A 49 0.91 10.87 -10.70
C ALA A 49 -0.20 11.48 -9.81
N GLY A 50 -0.04 11.48 -8.49
CA GLY A 50 -1.03 11.99 -7.54
C GLY A 50 -2.32 11.17 -7.44
N LYS A 51 -2.33 9.95 -7.98
CA LYS A 51 -3.50 9.06 -7.99
C LYS A 51 -3.62 8.25 -6.70
N LEU A 52 -2.52 8.09 -5.97
CA LEU A 52 -2.47 7.38 -4.71
C LEU A 52 -1.79 8.22 -3.64
N LEU A 53 -2.26 8.09 -2.40
CA LEU A 53 -1.62 8.66 -1.23
C LEU A 53 -0.76 7.58 -0.54
N PRO A 54 0.57 7.71 -0.53
CA PRO A 54 1.41 6.79 0.23
C PRO A 54 1.31 7.08 1.73
N LEU A 55 1.01 6.06 2.54
CA LEU A 55 0.88 6.21 4.00
C LEU A 55 2.18 5.87 4.76
N ALA A 56 2.82 4.76 4.42
CA ALA A 56 4.05 4.30 5.04
C ALA A 56 4.81 3.34 4.11
N VAL A 57 6.10 3.13 4.39
CA VAL A 57 6.89 2.03 3.80
C VAL A 57 7.13 0.95 4.84
N THR A 58 7.13 -0.32 4.43
CA THR A 58 7.32 -1.46 5.35
C THR A 58 8.79 -1.82 5.59
N SER A 59 9.73 -1.06 5.00
CA SER A 59 11.16 -1.22 5.21
C SER A 59 11.64 -0.50 6.48
N ALA A 60 12.69 -1.01 7.12
CA ALA A 60 13.25 -0.41 8.34
C ALA A 60 13.82 1.01 8.16
N LYS A 61 14.02 1.45 6.92
CA LYS A 61 14.45 2.80 6.55
C LYS A 61 13.56 3.33 5.44
N ARG A 62 13.43 4.66 5.35
CA ARG A 62 12.68 5.31 4.29
C ARG A 62 13.24 4.89 2.93
N SER A 63 12.36 4.69 1.96
CA SER A 63 12.77 4.34 0.62
C SER A 63 13.37 5.55 -0.08
N PHE A 64 14.45 5.36 -0.84
CA PHE A 64 15.00 6.41 -1.70
C PHE A 64 13.98 6.88 -2.75
N ALA A 65 13.08 5.99 -3.20
CA ALA A 65 12.02 6.34 -4.14
C ALA A 65 10.90 7.20 -3.50
N LEU A 66 10.76 7.16 -2.17
CA LEU A 66 9.73 7.88 -1.41
C LEU A 66 10.32 8.48 -0.11
N PRO A 67 11.25 9.44 -0.22
CA PRO A 67 12.00 9.94 0.94
C PRO A 67 11.11 10.69 1.95
N SER A 68 10.00 11.26 1.50
CA SER A 68 9.03 11.96 2.36
C SER A 68 8.08 11.02 3.11
N VAL A 69 7.98 9.76 2.71
CA VAL A 69 7.05 8.78 3.31
C VAL A 69 7.70 8.11 4.53
N PRO A 70 7.02 8.06 5.69
CA PRO A 70 7.56 7.47 6.91
C PRO A 70 7.70 5.94 6.82
N THR A 71 8.53 5.40 7.70
CA THR A 71 8.65 3.96 7.99
C THR A 71 7.70 3.55 9.10
#